data_AF-I1X9M4-F1
#
_entry.id   AF-I1X9M4-F1
#
_cell.length_a   1.000
_cell.length_b   1.000
_cell.length_c   1.000
_cell.angle_alpha   90.00
_cell.angle_beta   90.00
_cell.angle_gamma   90.00
#
_symmetry.space_group_name_H-M   'P 1'
#
loop_
_entity.id
_entity.type
_entity.pdbx_description
1 polymer ?
#
loop_
_entity_poly.entity_id
_entity_poly.type
_entity_poly.pdbx_seq_one_letter_code
_entity_poly.pdbx_strand_id
1 'polypeptide(L)'
;WTLPANLGVMVNPEFDYVFLDEGEKVFIVAKELLESFKEKTGIEGNVIKEVKGRELEFLEYKHPFIDRVSKIYLSEFIELGTGTGLVHMAPGHGQEDYVIGQRYGVEPFAPVDDEGRFTKEAPEFIQGLRVFDANEPIIEKLKEVGALLHHETIKHSYPHCWRCKNPVIFRATPQWFIAMDAVLENGNTLRGEAIKEIERVKWIPHWGENRIKSMVENRPDWCISRQ
;
A
#
# COMPACT_ATOMS: atom_id res chain seq x y z
N TRP A 1 9.77 -8.22 -3.43
CA TRP A 1 10.63 -7.15 -3.96
C TRP A 1 10.30 -5.75 -3.45
N THR A 2 9.10 -5.47 -2.93
CA THR A 2 8.72 -4.12 -2.44
C THR A 2 9.22 -3.79 -1.03
N LEU A 3 9.68 -4.77 -0.24
CA LEU A 3 10.15 -4.56 1.13
C LEU A 3 11.21 -3.44 1.29
N PRO A 4 12.22 -3.29 0.41
CA PRO A 4 13.15 -2.15 0.49
C PRO A 4 12.47 -0.78 0.49
N ALA A 5 11.31 -0.68 -0.18
CA ALA A 5 10.50 0.53 -0.25
C ALA A 5 9.53 0.72 0.94
N ASN A 6 9.66 -0.08 1.99
CA ASN A 6 8.78 -0.01 3.16
C ASN A 6 8.91 1.31 3.94
N LEU A 7 7.86 2.10 4.02
CA LEU A 7 7.84 3.34 4.81
C LEU A 7 6.86 3.31 5.99
N GLY A 8 6.18 2.20 6.21
CA GLY A 8 5.30 2.01 7.36
C GLY A 8 4.60 0.66 7.36
N VAL A 9 3.81 0.43 8.39
CA VAL A 9 2.83 -0.66 8.43
C VAL A 9 1.46 -0.03 8.61
N MET A 10 0.46 -0.55 7.92
CA MET A 10 -0.91 -0.11 8.06
C MET A 10 -1.68 -1.08 8.95
N VAL A 11 -2.59 -0.53 9.76
CA VAL A 11 -3.58 -1.25 10.57
C VAL A 11 -4.96 -0.61 10.41
N ASN A 12 -6.03 -1.40 10.54
CA ASN A 12 -7.39 -0.86 10.49
C ASN A 12 -7.76 -0.30 11.87
N PRO A 13 -8.26 0.95 11.98
CA PRO A 13 -8.57 1.54 13.28
C PRO A 13 -9.64 0.79 14.09
N GLU A 14 -10.56 0.10 13.42
CA GLU A 14 -11.73 -0.53 14.03
C GLU A 14 -11.53 -2.02 14.39
N PHE A 15 -10.51 -2.67 13.80
CA PHE A 15 -10.20 -4.06 14.09
C PHE A 15 -9.50 -4.23 15.45
N ASP A 16 -9.70 -5.40 16.05
CA ASP A 16 -9.02 -5.80 17.28
C ASP A 16 -7.71 -6.52 16.95
N TYR A 17 -6.65 -6.15 17.65
CA TYR A 17 -5.31 -6.70 17.53
C TYR A 17 -4.89 -7.32 18.86
N VAL A 18 -4.28 -8.50 18.80
CA VAL A 18 -3.82 -9.25 19.96
C VAL A 18 -2.31 -9.29 20.02
N PHE A 19 -1.79 -9.22 21.25
CA PHE A 19 -0.39 -9.45 21.58
C PHE A 19 -0.23 -10.91 21.99
N LEU A 20 0.34 -11.71 21.10
CA LEU A 20 0.62 -13.13 21.30
C LEU A 20 2.02 -13.30 21.88
N ASP A 21 2.10 -13.73 23.14
CA ASP A 21 3.36 -14.00 23.83
C ASP A 21 3.78 -15.46 23.63
N GLU A 22 4.86 -15.67 22.89
CA GLU A 22 5.54 -16.96 22.67
C GLU A 22 6.61 -17.23 23.76
N GLY A 23 6.82 -16.29 24.69
CA GLY A 23 7.80 -16.36 25.77
C GLY A 23 9.08 -15.58 25.46
N GLU A 24 9.66 -15.76 24.27
CA GLU A 24 10.83 -14.97 23.84
C GLU A 24 10.45 -13.69 23.09
N LYS A 25 9.33 -13.73 22.37
CA LYS A 25 8.85 -12.66 21.50
C LYS A 25 7.35 -12.47 21.70
N VAL A 26 6.92 -11.23 21.49
CA VAL A 26 5.50 -10.88 21.43
C VAL A 26 5.17 -10.45 20.01
N PHE A 27 4.18 -11.11 19.42
CA PHE A 27 3.68 -10.82 18.07
C PHE A 27 2.39 -10.04 18.15
N ILE A 28 2.23 -9.06 17.27
CA ILE A 28 0.97 -8.35 17.08
C ILE A 28 0.30 -8.91 15.83
N VAL A 29 -0.93 -9.40 15.97
CA VAL A 29 -1.73 -9.97 14.87
C VAL A 29 -3.17 -9.50 15.03
N ALA A 30 -3.91 -9.30 13.93
CA ALA A 30 -5.35 -9.08 14.03
C ALA A 30 -6.02 -10.31 14.64
N LYS A 31 -6.93 -10.10 15.59
CA LYS A 31 -7.57 -11.16 16.38
C LYS A 31 -8.24 -12.23 15.51
N GLU A 32 -8.92 -11.82 14.45
CA GLU A 32 -9.61 -12.73 13.53
C GLU A 32 -8.65 -13.60 12.71
N LEU A 33 -7.38 -13.18 12.56
CA LEU A 33 -6.34 -13.87 11.80
C LEU A 33 -5.39 -14.67 12.69
N LEU A 34 -5.59 -14.68 14.02
CA LEU A 34 -4.69 -15.33 14.97
C LEU A 34 -4.52 -16.82 14.68
N GLU A 35 -5.62 -17.56 14.52
CA GLU A 35 -5.56 -19.01 14.32
C GLU A 35 -4.87 -19.37 13.01
N SER A 36 -5.14 -18.65 11.92
CA SER A 36 -4.46 -18.85 10.63
C SER A 36 -2.96 -18.50 10.72
N PHE A 37 -2.62 -17.45 11.48
CA PHE A 37 -1.23 -17.09 11.73
C PHE A 37 -0.49 -18.21 12.49
N LYS A 38 -1.09 -18.76 13.54
CA LYS A 38 -0.52 -19.89 14.30
C LYS A 38 -0.34 -21.12 13.42
N GLU A 39 -1.37 -21.49 12.65
CA GLU A 39 -1.33 -22.65 11.75
C GLU A 39 -0.18 -22.55 10.73
N LYS A 40 0.00 -21.37 10.11
CA LYS A 40 1.04 -21.17 9.10
C LYS A 40 2.44 -21.10 9.69
N THR A 41 2.61 -20.40 10.80
CA THR A 41 3.94 -20.13 11.37
C THR A 41 4.41 -21.22 12.34
N GLY A 42 3.49 -22.00 12.90
CA GLY A 42 3.76 -22.91 14.01
C GLY A 42 4.05 -22.21 15.35
N ILE A 43 3.88 -20.88 15.40
CA ILE A 43 4.11 -20.07 16.60
C ILE A 43 2.92 -20.27 17.54
N GLU A 44 3.21 -20.78 18.73
CA GLU A 44 2.23 -20.93 19.80
C GLU A 44 2.47 -19.90 20.89
N GLY A 45 1.42 -19.58 21.65
CA GLY A 45 1.52 -18.58 22.69
C GLY A 45 0.19 -18.22 23.32
N ASN A 46 0.28 -17.38 24.34
CA ASN A 46 -0.89 -16.86 25.06
C ASN A 46 -1.15 -15.41 24.66
N VAL A 47 -2.43 -15.07 24.47
CA VAL A 47 -2.80 -13.66 24.28
C VAL A 47 -2.68 -12.94 25.62
N ILE A 48 -1.78 -11.96 25.68
CA ILE A 48 -1.52 -11.17 26.91
C ILE A 48 -2.21 -9.81 26.90
N LYS A 49 -2.64 -9.33 25.72
CA LYS A 49 -3.32 -8.05 25.55
C LYS A 49 -4.13 -8.04 24.25
N GLU A 50 -5.25 -7.31 24.28
CA GLU A 50 -6.06 -6.96 23.11
C GLU A 50 -6.23 -5.44 23.06
N VAL A 51 -6.10 -4.85 21.88
CA VAL A 51 -6.25 -3.41 21.64
C VAL A 51 -6.99 -3.15 20.33
N LYS A 52 -7.59 -1.96 20.18
CA LYS A 52 -8.04 -1.51 18.87
C LYS A 52 -6.87 -1.05 18.01
N GLY A 53 -6.97 -1.21 16.69
CA GLY A 53 -5.90 -0.80 15.77
C GLY A 53 -5.55 0.69 15.86
N ARG A 54 -6.52 1.55 16.20
CA ARG A 54 -6.26 2.99 16.49
C ARG A 54 -5.27 3.23 17.63
N GLU A 55 -5.14 2.30 18.56
CA GLU A 55 -4.17 2.40 19.67
C GLU A 55 -2.74 2.06 19.24
N LEU A 56 -2.56 1.49 18.04
CA LEU A 56 -1.25 1.18 17.46
C LEU A 56 -0.69 2.32 16.61
N GLU A 57 -1.48 3.38 16.37
CA GLU A 57 -1.06 4.51 15.53
C GLU A 57 0.24 5.14 16.04
N PHE A 58 1.15 5.43 15.11
CA PHE A 58 2.48 6.00 15.36
C PHE A 58 3.43 5.17 16.22
N LEU A 59 3.09 3.92 16.59
CA LEU A 59 4.09 3.01 17.14
C LEU A 59 5.23 2.86 16.15
N GLU A 60 6.45 2.99 16.68
CA GLU A 60 7.67 2.89 15.91
C GLU A 60 8.16 1.45 15.85
N TYR A 61 8.67 1.04 14.70
CA TYR A 61 9.33 -0.24 14.51
C TYR A 61 10.59 -0.08 13.68
N LYS A 62 11.53 -1.02 13.87
CA LYS A 62 12.73 -1.10 13.05
C LYS A 62 12.49 -1.95 11.83
N HIS A 63 12.87 -1.46 10.66
CA HIS A 63 12.84 -2.24 9.43
C HIS A 63 13.75 -3.49 9.54
N PRO A 64 13.34 -4.67 9.05
CA PRO A 64 14.02 -5.94 9.32
C PRO A 64 15.48 -6.01 8.86
N PHE A 65 15.84 -5.35 7.75
CA PHE A 65 17.20 -5.41 7.17
C PHE A 65 17.73 -4.06 6.67
N ILE A 66 17.05 -2.95 6.97
CA ILE A 66 17.49 -1.60 6.63
C ILE A 66 17.52 -0.84 7.95
N ASP A 67 18.55 -0.03 8.18
CA ASP A 67 18.62 0.79 9.39
C ASP A 67 17.70 2.01 9.26
N ARG A 68 16.40 1.75 9.36
CA ARG A 68 15.32 2.72 9.25
C ARG A 68 14.28 2.44 10.33
N VAL A 69 13.88 3.50 11.01
CA VAL A 69 12.69 3.50 11.88
C VAL A 69 11.49 3.93 11.03
N SER A 70 10.43 3.16 11.11
CA SER A 70 9.16 3.41 10.43
C SER A 70 8.03 3.38 11.46
N LYS A 71 6.82 3.80 11.04
CA LYS A 71 5.66 3.93 11.93
C LYS A 71 4.48 3.10 11.46
N ILE A 72 3.58 2.84 12.39
CA ILE A 72 2.25 2.29 12.09
C ILE A 72 1.29 3.44 11.74
N TYR A 73 0.49 3.25 10.68
CA TYR A 73 -0.50 4.19 10.17
C TYR A 73 -1.89 3.54 10.11
N LEU A 74 -2.94 4.36 10.23
CA LEU A 74 -4.31 3.87 10.12
C LEU A 74 -4.76 3.84 8.66
N SER A 75 -5.34 2.72 8.25
CA SER A 75 -5.88 2.50 6.90
C SER A 75 -7.17 1.72 6.94
N GLU A 76 -8.19 2.26 6.28
CA GLU A 76 -9.48 1.63 6.05
C GLU A 76 -9.43 0.51 5.00
N PHE A 77 -8.34 0.41 4.22
CA PHE A 77 -8.23 -0.54 3.10
C PHE A 77 -7.85 -1.96 3.53
N ILE A 78 -7.63 -2.19 4.81
CA ILE A 78 -7.21 -3.50 5.31
C ILE A 78 -8.42 -4.40 5.48
N GLU A 79 -8.31 -5.59 4.90
CA GLU A 79 -9.28 -6.67 4.99
C GLU A 79 -8.73 -7.83 5.82
N LEU A 80 -9.63 -8.57 6.46
CA LEU A 80 -9.29 -9.74 7.30
C LEU A 80 -9.37 -11.07 6.53
N GLY A 81 -9.30 -11.02 5.20
CA GLY A 81 -9.35 -12.21 4.35
C GLY A 81 -8.03 -12.97 4.23
N THR A 82 -6.88 -12.31 4.45
CA THR A 82 -5.55 -12.93 4.32
C THR A 82 -4.47 -12.17 5.09
N GLY A 83 -3.33 -12.83 5.32
CA GLY A 83 -2.17 -12.23 6.00
C GLY A 83 -2.34 -12.20 7.51
N THR A 84 -1.91 -11.10 8.12
CA THR A 84 -1.90 -10.90 9.60
C THR A 84 -2.78 -9.74 10.06
N GLY A 85 -3.37 -9.00 9.11
CA GLY A 85 -4.07 -7.73 9.36
C GLY A 85 -3.13 -6.56 9.66
N LEU A 86 -1.81 -6.76 9.54
CA LEU A 86 -0.79 -5.72 9.48
C LEU A 86 -0.23 -5.71 8.06
N VAL A 87 -0.42 -4.63 7.32
CA VAL A 87 -0.06 -4.55 5.90
C VAL A 87 1.17 -3.67 5.73
N HIS A 88 2.24 -4.21 5.14
CA HIS A 88 3.42 -3.42 4.76
C HIS A 88 3.01 -2.30 3.80
N MET A 89 3.47 -1.07 4.09
CA MET A 89 3.23 0.11 3.26
C MET A 89 4.49 0.47 2.45
N ALA A 90 4.35 0.52 1.13
CA ALA A 90 5.32 1.05 0.18
C ALA A 90 4.60 2.01 -0.80
N PRO A 91 4.48 3.31 -0.45
CA PRO A 91 3.71 4.29 -1.23
C PRO A 91 4.20 4.47 -2.68
N GLY A 92 5.43 4.05 -2.98
CA GLY A 92 5.96 4.02 -4.35
C GLY A 92 5.43 2.88 -5.23
N HIS A 93 4.69 1.90 -4.68
CA HIS A 93 4.34 0.65 -5.36
C HIS A 93 2.88 0.19 -5.17
N GLY A 94 2.03 0.97 -4.50
CA GLY A 94 0.62 0.64 -4.29
C GLY A 94 -0.24 1.90 -4.28
N GLN A 95 -1.47 1.82 -4.81
CA GLN A 95 -2.37 2.97 -4.88
C GLN A 95 -2.91 3.33 -3.48
N GLU A 96 -3.35 2.34 -2.73
CA GLU A 96 -3.82 2.49 -1.35
C GLU A 96 -2.68 2.99 -0.45
N ASP A 97 -1.49 2.40 -0.59
CA ASP A 97 -0.27 2.84 0.10
C ASP A 97 0.08 4.29 -0.22
N TYR A 98 -0.08 4.71 -1.48
CA TYR A 98 0.13 6.10 -1.90
C TYR A 98 -0.85 7.06 -1.23
N VAL A 99 -2.14 6.70 -1.18
CA VAL A 99 -3.19 7.51 -0.55
C VAL A 99 -2.93 7.66 0.95
N ILE A 100 -2.59 6.57 1.64
CA ILE A 100 -2.24 6.62 3.07
C ILE A 100 -0.93 7.39 3.27
N GLY A 101 0.08 7.16 2.43
CA GLY A 101 1.33 7.91 2.47
C GLY A 101 1.10 9.42 2.37
N GLN A 102 0.29 9.87 1.41
CA GLN A 102 -0.08 11.28 1.29
C GLN A 102 -0.83 11.81 2.52
N ARG A 103 -1.78 11.04 3.07
CA ARG A 103 -2.54 11.42 4.28
C ARG A 103 -1.62 11.73 5.47
N TYR A 104 -0.55 10.95 5.63
CA TYR A 104 0.41 11.10 6.74
C TYR A 104 1.66 11.91 6.36
N GLY A 105 1.75 12.47 5.15
CA GLY A 105 2.92 13.23 4.69
C GLY A 105 4.17 12.38 4.48
N VAL A 106 4.01 11.10 4.16
CA VAL A 106 5.09 10.17 3.82
C VAL A 106 5.35 10.23 2.33
N GLU A 107 6.52 10.73 1.95
CA GLU A 107 6.91 10.81 0.54
C GLU A 107 7.08 9.42 -0.09
N PRO A 108 6.60 9.20 -1.32
CA PRO A 108 6.73 7.92 -1.99
C PRO A 108 8.17 7.62 -2.35
N PHE A 109 8.61 6.40 -2.03
CA PHE A 109 9.93 5.89 -2.34
C PHE A 109 9.81 4.67 -3.26
N ALA A 110 10.44 4.73 -4.43
CA ALA A 110 10.43 3.67 -5.44
C ALA A 110 11.82 3.52 -6.07
N PRO A 111 12.73 2.74 -5.47
CA PRO A 111 14.12 2.62 -5.92
C PRO A 111 14.25 1.71 -7.16
N VAL A 112 13.46 1.96 -8.20
CA VAL A 112 13.34 1.15 -9.42
C VAL A 112 13.34 2.03 -10.67
N ASP A 113 14.26 1.77 -11.60
CA ASP A 113 14.39 2.50 -12.87
C ASP A 113 13.35 2.07 -13.94
N ASP A 114 13.41 2.72 -15.10
CA ASP A 114 12.46 2.51 -16.21
C ASP A 114 12.58 1.11 -16.85
N GLU A 115 13.68 0.40 -16.61
CA GLU A 115 13.89 -0.98 -17.05
C GLU A 115 13.40 -2.00 -16.02
N GLY A 116 12.83 -1.53 -14.90
CA GLY A 116 12.38 -2.38 -13.80
C GLY A 116 13.53 -2.95 -12.99
N ARG A 117 14.67 -2.25 -12.92
CA ARG A 117 15.85 -2.63 -12.13
C ARG A 117 16.02 -1.75 -10.91
N PHE A 118 16.55 -2.32 -9.83
CA PHE A 118 16.83 -1.56 -8.62
C PHE A 118 17.94 -0.53 -8.81
N THR A 119 17.70 0.70 -8.36
CA THR A 119 18.67 1.80 -8.40
C THR A 119 19.69 1.68 -7.26
N LYS A 120 20.63 2.63 -7.19
CA LYS A 120 21.62 2.74 -6.10
C LYS A 120 21.00 3.06 -4.74
N GLU A 121 19.74 3.49 -4.71
CA GLU A 121 19.00 3.79 -3.48
C GLU A 121 18.46 2.51 -2.81
N ALA A 122 18.47 1.39 -3.54
CA ALA A 122 18.15 0.08 -2.98
C ALA A 122 19.33 -0.49 -2.16
N PRO A 123 19.09 -1.44 -1.25
CA PRO A 123 20.15 -2.19 -0.58
C PRO A 123 21.14 -2.82 -1.57
N GLU A 124 22.43 -2.79 -1.22
CA GLU A 124 23.54 -3.20 -2.10
C GLU A 124 23.32 -4.58 -2.73
N PHE A 125 22.81 -5.55 -1.97
CA PHE A 125 22.62 -6.93 -2.41
C PHE A 125 21.54 -7.13 -3.50
N ILE A 126 20.77 -6.10 -3.85
CA ILE A 126 19.77 -6.15 -4.94
C ILE A 126 19.98 -5.11 -6.05
N GLN A 127 20.98 -4.23 -5.94
CA GLN A 127 21.19 -3.17 -6.93
C GLN A 127 21.40 -3.76 -8.34
N GLY A 128 20.74 -3.18 -9.35
CA GLY A 128 20.82 -3.61 -10.75
C GLY A 128 20.00 -4.87 -11.11
N LEU A 129 19.52 -5.62 -10.12
CA LEU A 129 18.61 -6.75 -10.34
C LEU A 129 17.26 -6.25 -10.83
N ARG A 130 16.58 -7.05 -11.67
CA ARG A 130 15.17 -6.79 -11.97
C ARG A 130 14.31 -7.07 -10.75
N VAL A 131 13.17 -6.40 -10.65
CA VAL A 131 12.25 -6.50 -9.50
C VAL A 131 11.93 -7.94 -9.09
N PHE A 132 11.62 -8.84 -10.04
CA PHE A 132 11.29 -10.24 -9.71
C PHE A 132 12.51 -11.09 -9.34
N ASP A 133 13.67 -10.81 -9.95
CA ASP A 133 14.93 -11.51 -9.65
C ASP A 133 15.43 -11.19 -8.24
N ALA A 134 15.03 -10.05 -7.68
CA ALA A 134 15.36 -9.64 -6.32
C ALA A 134 14.53 -10.34 -5.22
N ASN A 135 13.47 -11.09 -5.57
CA ASN A 135 12.65 -11.77 -4.56
C ASN A 135 13.47 -12.78 -3.74
N GLU A 136 14.26 -13.62 -4.41
CA GLU A 136 15.07 -14.66 -3.75
C GLU A 136 16.14 -14.05 -2.83
N PRO A 137 16.98 -13.08 -3.27
CA PRO A 137 17.92 -12.39 -2.37
C PRO A 137 17.24 -11.73 -1.15
N ILE A 138 16.04 -11.17 -1.30
CA ILE A 138 15.30 -10.57 -0.18
C ILE A 138 14.83 -11.63 0.82
N ILE A 139 14.35 -12.79 0.34
CA ILE A 139 13.96 -13.91 1.18
C ILE A 139 15.17 -14.42 1.97
N GLU A 140 16.31 -14.63 1.30
CA GLU A 140 17.55 -15.04 1.96
C GLU A 140 18.00 -14.02 3.00
N LYS A 141 17.89 -12.72 2.70
CA LYS A 141 18.22 -11.68 3.68
C LYS A 141 17.31 -11.72 4.91
N LEU A 142 16.00 -11.97 4.74
CA LEU A 142 15.07 -12.10 5.85
C LEU A 142 15.37 -13.33 6.72
N LYS A 143 15.82 -14.44 6.11
CA LYS A 143 16.29 -15.63 6.84
C LYS A 143 17.54 -15.32 7.64
N GLU A 144 18.54 -14.67 7.02
CA GLU A 144 19.80 -14.29 7.65
C GLU A 144 19.59 -13.45 8.92
N VAL A 145 18.66 -12.49 8.88
CA VAL A 145 18.36 -11.60 10.02
C VAL A 145 17.31 -12.17 10.99
N GLY A 146 16.81 -13.40 10.76
CA GLY A 146 15.82 -14.05 11.63
C GLY A 146 14.44 -13.38 11.65
N ALA A 147 14.08 -12.64 10.59
CA ALA A 147 12.79 -11.94 10.47
C ALA A 147 11.77 -12.71 9.61
N LEU A 148 12.18 -13.80 8.94
CA LEU A 148 11.26 -14.66 8.18
C LEU A 148 10.58 -15.68 9.10
N LEU A 149 9.27 -15.51 9.34
CA LEU A 149 8.48 -16.45 10.15
C LEU A 149 7.94 -17.63 9.34
N HIS A 150 7.55 -17.39 8.09
CA HIS A 150 6.97 -18.41 7.21
C HIS A 150 7.22 -18.05 5.75
N HIS A 151 7.31 -19.07 4.89
CA HIS A 151 7.45 -18.92 3.45
C HIS A 151 6.67 -20.01 2.72
N GLU A 152 5.76 -19.60 1.84
CA GLU A 152 4.98 -20.47 0.98
C GLU A 152 4.80 -19.85 -0.40
N THR A 153 4.39 -20.66 -1.37
CA THR A 153 4.06 -20.20 -2.72
C THR A 153 2.55 -20.12 -2.90
N ILE A 154 2.07 -18.94 -3.28
CA ILE A 154 0.63 -18.69 -3.51
C ILE A 154 0.38 -18.57 -5.00
N LYS A 155 -0.68 -19.23 -5.49
CA LYS A 155 -1.16 -19.09 -6.87
C LYS A 155 -2.34 -18.13 -6.90
N HIS A 156 -2.19 -17.04 -7.64
CA HIS A 156 -3.24 -16.02 -7.80
C HIS A 156 -3.15 -15.37 -9.18
N SER A 157 -4.17 -14.58 -9.52
CA SER A 157 -4.16 -13.75 -10.72
C SER A 157 -3.25 -12.55 -10.52
N TYR A 158 -2.37 -12.28 -11.49
CA TYR A 158 -1.45 -11.15 -11.48
C TYR A 158 -1.56 -10.37 -12.80
N PRO A 159 -1.50 -9.03 -12.79
CA PRO A 159 -1.62 -8.23 -14.01
C PRO A 159 -0.41 -8.43 -14.93
N HIS A 160 -0.68 -8.58 -16.22
CA HIS A 160 0.34 -8.71 -17.26
C HIS A 160 0.07 -7.72 -18.40
N CYS A 161 1.14 -7.25 -19.04
CA CYS A 161 1.04 -6.38 -20.20
C CYS A 161 0.27 -7.11 -21.31
N TRP A 162 -0.80 -6.49 -21.79
CA TRP A 162 -1.69 -7.10 -22.78
C TRP A 162 -0.97 -7.46 -24.10
N ARG A 163 0.12 -6.75 -24.43
CA ARG A 163 0.91 -6.96 -25.66
C ARG A 163 2.04 -7.97 -25.47
N CYS A 164 2.99 -7.71 -24.57
CA CYS A 164 4.18 -8.56 -24.40
C CYS A 164 3.98 -9.71 -23.41
N LYS A 165 2.85 -9.74 -22.69
CA LYS A 165 2.52 -10.77 -21.67
C LYS A 165 3.50 -10.84 -20.50
N ASN A 166 4.38 -9.87 -20.33
CA ASN A 166 5.24 -9.76 -19.15
C ASN A 166 4.43 -9.22 -17.95
N PRO A 167 4.77 -9.61 -16.71
CA PRO A 167 4.15 -9.05 -15.53
C PRO A 167 4.35 -7.53 -15.46
N VAL A 168 3.35 -6.80 -14.98
CA VAL A 168 3.45 -5.35 -14.74
C VAL A 168 3.61 -5.05 -13.26
N ILE A 169 4.26 -3.94 -12.95
CA ILE A 169 4.41 -3.43 -11.58
C ILE A 169 3.80 -2.04 -11.45
N PHE A 170 3.39 -1.70 -10.25
CA PHE A 170 3.08 -0.32 -9.89
C PHE A 170 4.36 0.39 -9.45
N ARG A 171 4.58 1.59 -10.00
CA ARG A 171 5.71 2.44 -9.68
C ARG A 171 5.27 3.90 -9.72
N ALA A 172 5.46 4.61 -8.61
CA ALA A 172 5.28 6.04 -8.55
C ALA A 172 6.32 6.72 -9.45
N THR A 173 5.85 7.65 -10.27
CA THR A 173 6.66 8.44 -11.18
C THR A 173 6.19 9.89 -11.10
N PRO A 174 7.04 10.88 -11.37
CA PRO A 174 6.59 12.26 -11.51
C PRO A 174 5.54 12.35 -12.62
N GLN A 175 4.39 12.95 -12.30
CA GLN A 175 3.28 13.14 -13.23
C GLN A 175 2.76 14.58 -13.10
N TRP A 176 2.18 15.09 -14.19
CA TRP A 176 1.51 16.37 -14.24
C TRP A 176 0.01 16.18 -14.03
N PHE A 177 -0.53 16.91 -13.06
CA PHE A 177 -1.93 16.86 -12.70
C PHE A 177 -2.59 18.23 -12.84
N ILE A 178 -3.85 18.24 -13.26
CA ILE A 178 -4.74 19.38 -13.11
C ILE A 178 -5.50 19.19 -11.80
N ALA A 179 -5.33 20.12 -10.86
CA ALA A 179 -6.05 20.12 -9.60
C ALA A 179 -7.56 20.33 -9.83
N MET A 180 -8.38 19.37 -9.42
CA MET A 180 -9.83 19.43 -9.63
C MET A 180 -10.53 20.30 -8.58
N ASP A 181 -9.97 20.37 -7.38
CA ASP A 181 -10.53 21.06 -6.21
C ASP A 181 -9.76 22.31 -5.79
N ALA A 182 -8.73 22.70 -6.55
CA ALA A 182 -8.08 23.99 -6.34
C ALA A 182 -9.07 25.14 -6.60
N VAL A 183 -9.05 26.12 -5.70
CA VAL A 183 -9.87 27.33 -5.84
C VAL A 183 -9.32 28.17 -7.00
N LEU A 184 -10.17 28.37 -8.01
CA LEU A 184 -9.90 29.21 -9.16
C LEU A 184 -10.08 30.70 -8.79
N GLU A 185 -9.62 31.61 -9.65
CA GLU A 185 -9.72 33.06 -9.44
C GLU A 185 -11.17 33.54 -9.19
N ASN A 186 -12.15 32.82 -9.73
CA ASN A 186 -13.57 33.13 -9.58
C ASN A 186 -14.20 32.57 -8.29
N GLY A 187 -13.42 31.97 -7.41
CA GLY A 187 -13.88 31.39 -6.13
C GLY A 187 -14.54 30.01 -6.24
N ASN A 188 -14.69 29.44 -7.45
CA ASN A 188 -15.16 28.06 -7.65
C ASN A 188 -13.98 27.08 -7.77
N THR A 189 -14.28 25.79 -7.89
CA THR A 189 -13.32 24.75 -8.28
C THR A 189 -13.65 24.22 -9.68
N LEU A 190 -12.66 23.64 -10.38
CA LEU A 190 -12.90 23.04 -11.69
C LEU A 190 -13.98 21.94 -11.62
N ARG A 191 -13.97 21.12 -10.55
CA ARG A 191 -15.03 20.13 -10.28
C ARG A 191 -16.40 20.79 -10.13
N GLY A 192 -16.47 21.86 -9.33
CA GLY A 192 -17.71 22.58 -9.08
C GLY A 192 -18.32 23.17 -10.35
N GLU A 193 -17.50 23.74 -11.23
CA GLU A 193 -17.95 24.24 -12.53
C GLU A 193 -18.40 23.11 -13.46
N ALA A 194 -17.65 22.01 -13.53
CA ALA A 194 -18.02 20.86 -14.35
C ALA A 194 -19.37 20.26 -13.93
N ILE A 195 -19.64 20.14 -12.62
CA ILE A 195 -20.93 19.66 -12.11
C ILE A 195 -22.08 20.60 -12.51
N LYS A 196 -21.90 21.92 -12.37
CA LYS A 196 -22.91 22.91 -12.80
C LYS A 196 -23.21 22.80 -14.29
N GLU A 197 -22.19 22.62 -15.13
CA GLU A 197 -22.39 22.46 -16.58
C GLU A 197 -23.06 21.12 -16.94
N ILE A 198 -22.76 20.04 -16.22
CA ILE A 198 -23.45 18.75 -16.39
C ILE A 198 -24.96 18.89 -16.21
N GLU A 199 -25.41 19.65 -15.20
CA GLU A 199 -26.84 19.88 -14.92
C GLU A 199 -27.52 20.74 -16.00
N ARG A 200 -26.76 21.52 -16.78
CA ARG A 200 -27.28 22.37 -17.87
C ARG A 200 -27.39 21.65 -19.20
N VAL A 201 -26.73 20.51 -19.36
CA VAL A 201 -26.73 19.71 -20.59
C VAL A 201 -27.98 18.85 -20.69
N LYS A 202 -28.54 18.70 -21.89
CA LYS A 202 -29.62 17.74 -22.15
C LYS A 202 -29.06 16.33 -22.34
N TRP A 203 -29.32 15.44 -21.39
CA TRP A 203 -28.89 14.04 -21.42
C TRP A 203 -29.91 13.14 -22.12
N ILE A 204 -29.45 12.36 -23.10
CA ILE A 204 -30.26 11.33 -23.77
C ILE A 204 -29.45 10.04 -23.80
N PRO A 205 -29.83 9.00 -23.04
CA PRO A 205 -30.94 8.93 -22.07
C PRO A 205 -30.64 9.69 -20.76
N HIS A 206 -31.69 10.04 -20.00
CA HIS A 206 -31.58 10.88 -18.79
C HIS A 206 -30.66 10.28 -17.71
N TRP A 207 -30.62 8.96 -17.55
CA TRP A 207 -29.77 8.33 -16.53
C TRP A 207 -28.26 8.61 -16.74
N GLY A 208 -27.86 9.02 -17.94
CA GLY A 208 -26.47 9.39 -18.25
C GLY A 208 -25.96 10.55 -17.38
N GLU A 209 -26.84 11.47 -16.99
CA GLU A 209 -26.53 12.59 -16.11
C GLU A 209 -25.97 12.12 -14.76
N ASN A 210 -26.73 11.28 -14.05
CA ASN A 210 -26.32 10.77 -12.74
C ASN A 210 -24.99 10.01 -12.82
N ARG A 211 -24.76 9.27 -13.92
CA ARG A 211 -23.53 8.53 -14.13
C ARG A 211 -22.32 9.45 -14.32
N ILE A 212 -22.44 10.48 -15.17
CA ILE A 212 -21.33 11.42 -15.38
C ILE A 212 -21.10 12.28 -14.14
N LYS A 213 -22.16 12.69 -13.45
CA LYS A 213 -22.09 13.53 -12.26
C LYS A 213 -21.35 12.80 -11.15
N SER A 214 -21.75 11.56 -10.86
CA SER A 214 -21.06 10.70 -9.89
C SER A 214 -19.59 10.45 -10.27
N MET A 215 -19.30 10.26 -11.57
CA MET A 215 -17.92 10.13 -12.04
C MET A 215 -17.10 11.40 -11.77
N VAL A 216 -17.66 12.58 -12.05
CA VAL A 216 -16.97 13.87 -11.85
C VAL A 216 -16.88 14.24 -10.37
N GLU A 217 -17.86 13.92 -9.54
CA GLU A 217 -17.82 14.15 -8.09
C GLU A 217 -16.67 13.40 -7.42
N ASN A 218 -16.45 12.14 -7.80
CA ASN A 218 -15.45 11.27 -7.16
C ASN A 218 -14.10 11.21 -7.90
N ARG A 219 -13.92 12.03 -8.95
CA ARG A 219 -12.70 11.97 -9.77
C ARG A 219 -11.49 12.51 -8.99
N PRO A 220 -10.35 11.82 -8.90
CA PRO A 220 -9.14 12.43 -8.37
C PRO A 220 -8.61 13.53 -9.32
N ASP A 221 -7.53 14.19 -8.92
CA ASP A 221 -6.82 15.14 -9.78
C ASP A 221 -6.50 14.52 -11.15
N TRP A 222 -6.64 15.33 -12.21
CA TRP A 222 -6.56 14.80 -13.56
C TRP A 222 -5.10 14.71 -14.01
N CYS A 223 -4.56 13.49 -14.02
CA CYS A 223 -3.27 13.18 -14.63
C CYS A 223 -3.29 13.39 -16.16
N ILE A 224 -2.54 14.38 -16.64
CA ILE A 224 -2.44 14.77 -18.06
C ILE A 224 -1.15 14.28 -18.73
N SER A 225 -0.13 13.91 -17.97
CA SER A 225 1.09 13.33 -18.53
C SER A 225 0.88 11.87 -18.93
N ARG A 226 1.62 11.45 -19.96
CA ARG A 226 1.74 10.07 -20.42
C ARG A 226 3.22 9.81 -20.67
N GLN A 227 3.68 8.62 -20.29
CA GLN A 227 5.06 8.14 -20.42
C GLN A 227 5.04 6.84 -21.21
#